data_AF-A0A8C1QSH4-F1
#
_entry.id   AF-A0A8C1QSH4-F1
#
_cell.length_a   1.000
_cell.length_b   1.000
_cell.length_c   1.000
_cell.angle_alpha   90.00
_cell.angle_beta   90.00
_cell.angle_gamma   90.00
#
_symmetry.space_group_name_H-M   'P 1'
#
loop_
_entity.id
_entity.type
_entity.pdbx_description
1 polymer ?
#
loop_
_entity_poly.entity_id
_entity_poly.type
_entity_poly.pdbx_seq_one_letter_code
_entity_poly.pdbx_strand_id
1 'polypeptide(L)'
;MCVCVHHVCLCTSCVFCASCVFVCNMCVLCFMCVCVQHVCPCASCVSCVCVQMAPKKGEKKKGRSAINEVVTREYTINIHKRIHGISFKRRAPRALKEIRKFAVKEMGTPDVRIDTRLNKAVWAKGVRNVPYRMRVRLSRKRNEDEDSPNKLYTLVTYVPVTTHRGLQTVNVDEN
;
A
#
# COMPACT_ATOMS: atom_id res chain seq x y z
N MET A 1 34.73 47.56 -2.26
CA MET A 1 34.90 48.08 -0.88
C MET A 1 33.53 48.26 -0.27
N CYS A 2 33.35 47.80 0.98
CA CYS A 2 32.20 47.95 1.89
C CYS A 2 30.84 47.33 1.47
N VAL A 3 30.45 46.16 2.02
CA VAL A 3 29.67 45.88 3.26
C VAL A 3 28.29 46.55 3.38
N CYS A 4 27.33 45.74 3.88
CA CYS A 4 26.08 46.09 4.56
C CYS A 4 24.85 46.38 3.70
N VAL A 5 23.59 46.09 4.07
CA VAL A 5 22.92 45.36 5.17
C VAL A 5 21.44 45.38 4.75
N HIS A 6 20.74 44.26 4.97
CA HIS A 6 19.35 44.16 5.45
C HIS A 6 18.23 45.09 4.93
N HIS A 7 17.07 44.45 4.73
CA HIS A 7 15.72 44.96 5.03
C HIS A 7 14.81 45.37 3.85
N VAL A 8 13.87 44.47 3.55
CA VAL A 8 12.41 44.66 3.40
C VAL A 8 11.91 45.80 2.52
N CYS A 9 11.06 45.48 1.54
CA CYS A 9 9.88 46.31 1.24
C CYS A 9 8.79 45.53 0.48
N LEU A 10 7.67 45.32 1.19
CA LEU A 10 6.34 45.21 0.60
C LEU A 10 5.98 46.54 -0.08
N CYS A 11 5.14 46.50 -1.13
CA CYS A 11 4.11 47.51 -1.48
C CYS A 11 3.46 47.07 -2.81
N THR A 12 2.22 46.56 -2.82
CA THR A 12 0.93 47.28 -2.90
C THR A 12 0.63 47.94 -4.26
N SER A 13 -0.48 47.49 -4.88
CA SER A 13 -1.43 48.23 -5.76
C SER A 13 -0.89 48.84 -7.08
N CYS A 14 -1.26 48.32 -8.26
CA CYS A 14 -2.48 48.59 -9.05
C CYS A 14 -2.34 49.72 -10.11
N VAL A 15 -2.59 49.33 -11.37
CA VAL A 15 -3.48 50.00 -12.35
C VAL A 15 -2.90 51.10 -13.29
N PHE A 16 -2.88 50.71 -14.58
CA PHE A 16 -3.11 51.45 -15.83
C PHE A 16 -2.12 52.52 -16.32
N CYS A 17 -1.64 52.30 -17.56
CA CYS A 17 -1.42 53.37 -18.54
C CYS A 17 -1.80 52.86 -19.94
N ALA A 18 -2.60 53.67 -20.65
CA ALA A 18 -3.21 53.42 -21.96
C ALA A 18 -2.61 54.38 -23.01
N SER A 19 -2.59 53.99 -24.29
CA SER A 19 -2.64 54.82 -25.53
C SER A 19 -2.52 53.90 -26.78
N CYS A 20 -3.62 53.60 -27.51
CA CYS A 20 -3.99 54.06 -28.87
C CYS A 20 -2.84 54.09 -29.93
N VAL A 21 -2.97 53.55 -31.16
CA VAL A 21 -3.72 54.10 -32.32
C VAL A 21 -3.77 53.10 -33.52
N PHE A 22 -4.96 52.92 -34.15
CA PHE A 22 -5.34 52.66 -35.58
C PHE A 22 -4.54 51.69 -36.51
N VAL A 23 -5.06 50.94 -37.50
CA VAL A 23 -6.40 50.64 -38.07
C VAL A 23 -6.26 49.57 -39.20
N CYS A 24 -7.30 48.73 -39.40
CA CYS A 24 -7.76 48.05 -40.64
C CYS A 24 -6.82 47.12 -41.47
N ASN A 25 -7.28 46.13 -42.25
CA ASN A 25 -8.58 45.51 -42.60
C ASN A 25 -8.27 44.32 -43.53
N MET A 26 -9.25 43.42 -43.71
CA MET A 26 -9.41 42.42 -44.78
C MET A 26 -8.53 41.17 -44.73
N CYS A 27 -8.98 39.99 -45.17
CA CYS A 27 -10.28 39.35 -45.28
C CYS A 27 -9.98 37.97 -45.91
N VAL A 28 -10.66 36.93 -45.43
CA VAL A 28 -11.00 35.65 -46.10
C VAL A 28 -9.89 34.84 -46.79
N LEU A 29 -9.61 33.65 -46.24
CA LEU A 29 -9.95 32.34 -46.83
C LEU A 29 -9.23 31.20 -46.07
N CYS A 30 -10.04 30.30 -45.49
CA CYS A 30 -9.89 28.83 -45.57
C CYS A 30 -8.63 28.15 -44.98
N PHE A 31 -8.68 27.08 -44.17
CA PHE A 31 -9.55 25.92 -44.21
C PHE A 31 -9.45 25.14 -42.86
N MET A 32 -10.61 24.89 -42.25
CA MET A 32 -10.99 23.68 -41.48
C MET A 32 -10.16 23.19 -40.27
N CYS A 33 -10.70 23.36 -39.06
CA CYS A 33 -11.14 22.19 -38.27
C CYS A 33 -12.21 22.56 -37.22
N VAL A 34 -13.44 22.21 -37.59
CA VAL A 34 -14.73 22.12 -36.88
C VAL A 34 -14.70 22.18 -35.33
N CYS A 35 -15.19 23.30 -34.79
CA CYS A 35 -15.85 23.38 -33.47
C CYS A 35 -17.36 23.53 -33.72
N VAL A 36 -18.16 22.57 -33.28
CA VAL A 36 -19.63 22.69 -33.25
C VAL A 36 -20.07 22.76 -31.79
N GLN A 37 -20.60 23.92 -31.42
CA GLN A 37 -21.49 24.11 -30.27
C GLN A 37 -22.60 23.06 -30.26
N HIS A 38 -22.86 22.49 -29.08
CA HIS A 38 -24.25 22.27 -28.64
C HIS A 38 -24.36 22.43 -27.12
N VAL A 39 -24.73 23.64 -26.71
CA VAL A 39 -25.89 23.96 -25.86
C VAL A 39 -26.20 22.95 -24.74
N CYS A 40 -26.02 23.38 -23.48
CA CYS A 40 -26.81 22.89 -22.34
C CYS A 40 -27.18 24.09 -21.44
N PRO A 41 -28.43 24.58 -21.52
CA PRO A 41 -28.94 25.65 -20.68
C PRO A 41 -29.69 25.07 -19.46
N CYS A 42 -29.35 25.66 -18.32
CA CYS A 42 -30.19 26.03 -17.18
C CYS A 42 -31.00 25.01 -16.33
N ALA A 43 -30.84 25.23 -15.01
CA ALA A 43 -31.90 25.30 -13.99
C ALA A 43 -32.59 24.00 -13.54
N SER A 44 -31.94 23.28 -12.62
CA SER A 44 -32.60 22.76 -11.40
C SER A 44 -31.56 22.22 -10.43
N CYS A 45 -31.15 23.08 -9.50
CA CYS A 45 -30.38 22.67 -8.33
C CYS A 45 -31.39 22.21 -7.27
N VAL A 46 -31.51 20.90 -7.00
CA VAL A 46 -31.93 20.41 -5.67
C VAL A 46 -31.10 19.17 -5.31
N SER A 47 -30.16 19.39 -4.39
CA SER A 47 -29.42 18.41 -3.58
C SER A 47 -28.53 17.39 -4.31
N CYS A 48 -27.40 17.84 -4.86
CA CYS A 48 -26.21 17.00 -4.92
C CYS A 48 -25.35 17.30 -3.67
N VAL A 49 -25.59 16.54 -2.59
CA VAL A 49 -24.75 16.62 -1.40
C VAL A 49 -23.43 15.93 -1.73
N CYS A 50 -22.40 16.72 -2.04
CA CYS A 50 -21.01 16.26 -2.00
C CYS A 50 -20.66 15.92 -0.55
N VAL A 51 -20.85 14.67 -0.13
CA VAL A 51 -20.28 14.17 1.14
C VAL A 51 -18.78 14.01 0.94
N GLN A 52 -18.02 15.04 1.30
CA GLN A 52 -16.57 14.92 1.45
C GLN A 52 -16.28 14.06 2.69
N MET A 53 -15.79 12.84 2.47
CA MET A 53 -15.34 11.97 3.56
C MET A 53 -14.04 12.53 4.16
N ALA A 54 -14.14 13.08 5.37
CA ALA A 54 -13.00 13.59 6.11
C ALA A 54 -11.97 12.47 6.43
N PRO A 55 -10.65 12.74 6.37
CA PRO A 55 -9.64 11.78 6.82
C PRO A 55 -9.76 11.61 8.34
N LYS A 56 -9.98 10.38 8.81
CA LYS A 56 -10.05 10.10 10.25
C LYS A 56 -8.71 10.42 10.91
N LYS A 57 -8.74 11.41 11.81
CA LYS A 57 -7.63 11.84 12.67
C LYS A 57 -7.10 10.63 13.45
N GLY A 58 -5.83 10.31 13.24
CA GLY A 58 -5.19 9.11 13.79
C GLY A 58 -5.22 9.09 15.32
N GLU A 59 -5.73 8.00 15.88
CA GLU A 59 -5.60 7.69 17.30
C GLU A 59 -4.12 7.54 17.66
N LYS A 60 -3.69 8.26 18.70
CA LYS A 60 -2.36 8.10 19.31
C LYS A 60 -2.26 6.67 19.85
N LYS A 61 -1.46 5.84 19.20
CA LYS A 61 -1.17 4.48 19.66
C LYS A 61 -0.40 4.56 20.98
N LYS A 62 -0.98 4.00 22.05
CA LYS A 62 -0.28 3.67 23.30
C LYS A 62 1.04 2.96 22.95
N GLY A 63 2.14 3.33 23.62
CA GLY A 63 3.46 2.73 23.39
C GLY A 63 3.37 1.20 23.46
N ARG A 64 3.85 0.52 22.41
CA ARG A 64 3.89 -0.95 22.40
C ARG A 64 4.84 -1.40 23.51
N SER A 65 4.34 -2.16 24.47
CA SER A 65 5.15 -2.77 25.53
C SER A 65 6.11 -3.83 24.98
N ALA A 66 7.23 -4.07 25.68
CA ALA A 66 8.25 -5.06 25.30
C ALA A 66 7.71 -6.50 25.14
N ILE A 67 6.64 -6.84 25.88
CA ILE A 67 5.94 -8.15 25.75
C ILE A 67 5.25 -8.26 24.38
N ASN A 68 4.78 -7.13 23.85
CA ASN A 68 4.22 -7.10 22.49
C ASN A 68 5.31 -7.14 21.42
N GLU A 69 6.60 -7.29 21.74
CA GLU A 69 7.70 -7.37 20.77
C GLU A 69 8.06 -8.82 20.43
N VAL A 70 8.06 -9.74 21.39
CA VAL A 70 8.26 -11.18 21.11
C VAL A 70 6.90 -11.84 21.12
N VAL A 71 6.47 -12.30 19.94
CA VAL A 71 5.11 -12.82 19.75
C VAL A 71 5.19 -14.02 18.84
N THR A 72 4.59 -15.14 19.27
CA THR A 72 4.35 -16.27 18.39
C THR A 72 2.86 -16.57 18.26
N ARG A 73 2.43 -16.77 17.01
CA ARG A 73 1.02 -16.99 16.67
C ARG A 73 0.91 -17.99 15.56
N GLU A 74 -0.12 -18.79 15.63
CA GLU A 74 -0.50 -19.70 14.57
C GLU A 74 -1.67 -19.17 13.77
N TYR A 75 -1.49 -19.17 12.46
CA TYR A 75 -2.46 -18.71 11.50
C TYR A 75 -2.76 -19.79 10.47
N THR A 76 -3.99 -19.82 9.98
CA THR A 76 -4.33 -20.51 8.73
C THR A 76 -4.32 -19.53 7.57
N ILE A 77 -3.38 -19.69 6.65
CA ILE A 77 -3.31 -18.89 5.44
C ILE A 77 -4.20 -19.53 4.37
N ASN A 78 -5.17 -18.78 3.85
CA ASN A 78 -5.91 -19.16 2.65
C ASN A 78 -5.11 -18.73 1.42
N ILE A 79 -4.41 -19.70 0.81
CA ILE A 79 -3.57 -19.47 -0.37
C ILE A 79 -4.44 -19.44 -1.62
N HIS A 80 -5.50 -20.26 -1.69
CA HIS A 80 -6.38 -20.37 -2.86
C HIS A 80 -6.94 -19.02 -3.32
N LYS A 81 -7.44 -18.20 -2.37
CA LYS A 81 -7.96 -16.86 -2.68
C LYS A 81 -6.90 -15.92 -3.25
N ARG A 82 -5.63 -16.07 -2.84
CA ARG A 82 -4.52 -15.18 -3.24
C ARG A 82 -3.92 -15.55 -4.58
N ILE A 83 -4.00 -16.83 -4.97
CA ILE A 83 -3.44 -17.34 -6.23
C ILE A 83 -4.48 -17.46 -7.35
N HIS A 84 -5.72 -17.02 -7.11
CA HIS A 84 -6.79 -17.04 -8.08
C HIS A 84 -6.44 -16.18 -9.31
N GLY A 85 -6.71 -16.69 -10.52
CA GLY A 85 -6.43 -15.98 -11.78
C GLY A 85 -4.95 -15.93 -12.20
N ILE A 86 -4.04 -16.61 -11.51
CA ILE A 86 -2.61 -16.63 -11.86
C ILE A 86 -2.29 -17.80 -12.79
N SER A 87 -1.37 -17.55 -13.74
CA SER A 87 -0.82 -18.59 -14.62
C SER A 87 -0.17 -19.74 -13.84
N PHE A 88 -0.38 -20.97 -14.32
CA PHE A 88 0.01 -22.19 -13.61
C PHE A 88 1.49 -22.26 -13.24
N LYS A 89 2.38 -21.78 -14.13
CA LYS A 89 3.83 -21.79 -13.92
C LYS A 89 4.29 -20.87 -12.79
N ARG A 90 3.47 -19.89 -12.38
CA ARG A 90 3.83 -18.87 -11.39
C ARG A 90 3.11 -19.04 -10.04
N ARG A 91 2.29 -20.09 -9.85
CA ARG A 91 1.47 -20.25 -8.65
C ARG A 91 2.30 -20.49 -7.38
N ALA A 92 3.16 -21.51 -7.34
CA ALA A 92 4.03 -21.77 -6.19
C ALA A 92 4.94 -20.59 -5.80
N PRO A 93 5.69 -19.96 -6.73
CA PRO A 93 6.52 -18.80 -6.36
C PRO A 93 5.67 -17.59 -5.94
N ARG A 94 4.44 -17.42 -6.46
CA ARG A 94 3.52 -16.38 -5.97
C ARG A 94 3.00 -16.71 -4.58
N ALA A 95 2.68 -17.97 -4.28
CA ALA A 95 2.24 -18.38 -2.95
C ALA A 95 3.29 -18.02 -1.89
N LEU A 96 4.58 -18.27 -2.13
CA LEU A 96 5.66 -17.86 -1.22
C LEU A 96 5.74 -16.34 -1.02
N LYS A 97 5.59 -15.56 -2.10
CA LYS A 97 5.55 -14.09 -2.03
C LYS A 97 4.34 -13.61 -1.22
N GLU A 98 3.20 -14.27 -1.37
CA GLU A 98 1.98 -13.95 -0.62
C GLU A 98 2.07 -14.35 0.86
N ILE A 99 2.75 -15.46 1.19
CA ILE A 99 3.07 -15.83 2.58
C ILE A 99 3.98 -14.77 3.20
N ARG A 100 5.00 -14.31 2.47
CA ARG A 100 5.88 -13.21 2.91
C ARG A 100 5.08 -11.94 3.20
N LYS A 101 4.23 -11.52 2.27
CA LYS A 101 3.34 -10.35 2.46
C LYS A 101 2.41 -10.51 3.66
N PHE A 102 1.91 -11.73 3.90
CA PHE A 102 1.08 -12.02 5.06
C PHE A 102 1.86 -11.83 6.38
N ALA A 103 3.08 -12.35 6.47
CA ALA A 103 3.94 -12.17 7.64
C ALA A 103 4.27 -10.69 7.89
N VAL A 104 4.61 -9.93 6.84
CA VAL A 104 4.84 -8.47 6.95
C VAL A 104 3.59 -7.76 7.46
N LYS A 105 2.40 -8.13 6.98
CA LYS A 105 1.14 -7.49 7.38
C LYS A 105 0.78 -7.75 8.85
N GLU A 106 0.91 -8.99 9.32
CA GLU A 106 0.50 -9.38 10.67
C GLU A 106 1.52 -8.94 11.74
N MET A 107 2.82 -9.08 11.46
CA MET A 107 3.89 -8.84 12.44
C MET A 107 4.53 -7.46 12.32
N GLY A 108 4.39 -6.81 11.16
CA GLY A 108 4.90 -5.46 10.89
C GLY A 108 6.41 -5.38 10.70
N THR A 109 7.09 -6.50 10.46
CA THR A 109 8.54 -6.54 10.22
C THR A 109 8.84 -6.63 8.72
N PRO A 110 9.83 -5.88 8.21
CA PRO A 110 10.26 -6.00 6.82
C PRO A 110 11.08 -7.27 6.56
N ASP A 111 11.86 -7.75 7.55
CA ASP A 111 12.60 -9.01 7.44
C ASP A 111 11.73 -10.22 7.78
N VAL A 112 11.60 -11.12 6.81
CA VAL A 112 10.82 -12.36 6.90
C VAL A 112 11.65 -13.52 6.38
N ARG A 113 11.90 -14.48 7.26
CA ARG A 113 12.64 -15.70 6.96
C ARG A 113 11.66 -16.86 6.86
N ILE A 114 11.65 -17.51 5.70
CA ILE A 114 10.78 -18.66 5.45
C ILE A 114 11.57 -19.93 5.77
N ASP A 115 11.04 -20.77 6.64
CA ASP A 115 11.66 -22.06 6.94
C ASP A 115 11.62 -23.00 5.72
N THR A 116 12.64 -23.83 5.62
CA THR A 116 12.79 -24.82 4.55
C THR A 116 11.66 -25.84 4.56
N ARG A 117 11.11 -26.21 5.73
CA ARG A 117 9.97 -27.14 5.82
C ARG A 117 8.71 -26.54 5.21
N LEU A 118 8.46 -25.25 5.44
CA LEU A 118 7.36 -24.52 4.81
C LEU A 118 7.54 -24.47 3.30
N ASN A 119 8.76 -24.21 2.83
CA ASN A 119 9.07 -24.22 1.41
C ASN A 119 8.75 -25.60 0.80
N LYS A 120 9.24 -26.69 1.40
CA LYS A 120 8.92 -28.06 0.94
C LYS A 120 7.41 -28.32 0.91
N ALA A 121 6.65 -27.90 1.94
CA ALA A 121 5.20 -28.09 1.99
C ALA A 121 4.44 -27.33 0.88
N VAL A 122 4.88 -26.11 0.54
CA VAL A 122 4.32 -25.32 -0.57
C VAL A 122 4.59 -26.00 -1.91
N TRP A 123 5.78 -26.57 -2.08
CA TRP A 123 6.23 -27.20 -3.33
C TRP A 123 5.93 -28.70 -3.43
N ALA A 124 5.33 -29.33 -2.42
CA ALA A 124 5.13 -30.79 -2.33
C ALA A 124 4.36 -31.39 -3.52
N LYS A 125 3.43 -30.63 -4.11
CA LYS A 125 2.60 -31.04 -5.25
C LYS A 125 3.06 -30.42 -6.59
N GLY A 126 4.26 -29.82 -6.59
CA GLY A 126 4.81 -29.11 -7.74
C GLY A 126 4.26 -27.69 -7.93
N VAL A 127 4.53 -27.12 -9.11
CA VAL A 127 4.29 -25.68 -9.37
C VAL A 127 2.82 -25.30 -9.53
N ARG A 128 1.99 -26.21 -10.04
CA ARG A 128 0.59 -25.93 -10.45
C ARG A 128 -0.40 -26.07 -9.30
N ASN A 129 -0.15 -27.02 -8.39
CA ASN A 129 -1.12 -27.53 -7.41
C ASN A 129 -0.72 -27.18 -5.97
N VAL A 130 -0.61 -25.89 -5.67
CA VAL A 130 -0.30 -25.43 -4.30
C VAL A 130 -1.44 -25.81 -3.33
N PRO A 131 -1.14 -26.19 -2.06
CA PRO A 131 -2.16 -26.40 -1.05
C PRO A 131 -3.10 -25.20 -0.89
N TYR A 132 -4.41 -25.45 -0.79
CA TYR A 132 -5.41 -24.37 -0.71
C TYR A 132 -5.35 -23.58 0.60
N ARG A 133 -5.12 -24.29 1.70
CA ARG A 133 -4.95 -23.75 3.05
C ARG A 133 -3.68 -24.33 3.65
N MET A 134 -2.99 -23.54 4.46
CA MET A 134 -1.79 -23.96 5.15
C MET A 134 -1.79 -23.38 6.57
N ARG A 135 -1.53 -24.23 7.57
CA ARG A 135 -1.29 -23.79 8.94
C ARG A 135 0.19 -23.41 9.09
N VAL A 136 0.41 -22.21 9.60
CA VAL A 136 1.72 -21.58 9.69
C VAL A 136 1.87 -20.98 11.06
N ARG A 137 3.03 -21.18 11.69
CA ARG A 137 3.41 -20.46 12.91
C ARG A 137 4.33 -19.30 12.52
N LEU A 138 3.94 -18.10 12.91
CA LEU A 138 4.72 -16.88 12.78
C LEU A 138 5.34 -16.59 14.13
N SER A 139 6.67 -16.53 14.19
CA SER A 139 7.41 -16.21 15.40
C SER A 139 8.23 -14.97 15.13
N ARG A 140 7.99 -13.87 15.85
CA ARG A 140 8.84 -12.68 15.78
C ARG A 140 9.89 -12.76 16.88
N LYS A 141 11.16 -12.81 16.48
CA LYS A 141 12.32 -12.95 17.36
C LYS A 141 13.23 -11.72 17.22
N ARG A 142 14.02 -11.46 18.26
CA ARG A 142 15.07 -10.44 18.22
C ARG A 142 16.25 -10.98 17.41
N ASN A 143 16.87 -10.13 16.60
CA ASN A 143 18.11 -10.51 15.92
C ASN A 143 19.28 -10.41 16.90
N GLU A 144 20.20 -11.36 16.85
CA GLU A 144 21.42 -11.36 17.67
C GLU A 144 22.56 -10.62 16.96
N ASP A 145 22.54 -10.59 15.62
CA ASP A 145 23.56 -9.92 14.82
C ASP A 145 23.34 -8.39 14.81
N GLU A 146 24.37 -7.65 15.24
CA GLU A 146 24.36 -6.17 15.30
C GLU A 146 24.35 -5.52 13.90
N ASP A 147 24.81 -6.23 12.87
CA ASP A 147 25.00 -5.70 11.50
C ASP A 147 23.69 -5.51 10.70
N SER A 148 22.55 -5.96 11.21
CA SER A 148 21.27 -5.86 10.50
C SER A 148 20.54 -4.55 10.82
N PRO A 149 19.94 -3.86 9.82
CA PRO A 149 19.19 -2.62 10.07
C PRO A 149 17.89 -2.85 10.86
N ASN A 150 17.42 -4.10 10.96
CA ASN A 150 16.17 -4.46 11.60
C ASN A 150 16.42 -5.28 12.87
N LYS A 151 16.06 -4.75 14.03
CA LYS A 151 16.19 -5.42 15.34
C LYS A 151 15.35 -6.69 15.49
N LEU A 152 14.28 -6.81 14.69
CA LEU A 152 13.30 -7.88 14.76
C LEU A 152 13.16 -8.56 13.40
N TYR A 153 13.17 -9.88 13.40
CA TYR A 153 12.85 -10.69 12.22
C TYR A 153 11.68 -11.62 12.53
N THR A 154 11.00 -12.06 11.48
CA THR A 154 9.94 -13.07 11.59
C THR A 154 10.38 -14.37 10.95
N LEU A 155 10.33 -15.43 11.74
CA LEU A 155 10.50 -16.80 11.26
C LEU A 155 9.12 -17.40 11.01
N VAL A 156 8.95 -17.93 9.80
CA VAL A 156 7.71 -18.55 9.35
C VAL A 156 7.92 -20.05 9.25
N THR A 157 7.28 -20.82 10.14
CA THR A 157 7.40 -22.28 10.20
C THR A 157 6.10 -22.97 9.81
N TYR A 158 6.21 -24.19 9.28
CA TYR A 158 5.07 -25.02 8.91
C TYR A 158 4.58 -25.85 10.10
N VAL A 159 3.27 -25.83 10.36
CA VAL A 159 2.64 -26.71 11.34
C VAL A 159 1.88 -27.80 10.59
N PRO A 160 2.27 -29.07 10.69
CA PRO A 160 1.53 -30.17 10.08
C PRO A 160 0.21 -30.35 10.83
N VAL A 161 -0.91 -30.31 10.10
CA VAL A 161 -2.24 -30.54 10.66
C VAL A 161 -3.05 -31.43 9.74
N THR A 162 -3.82 -32.34 10.33
CA THR A 162 -4.70 -33.28 9.61
C THR A 162 -5.93 -32.57 9.03
N THR A 163 -6.60 -31.71 9.82
CA THR A 163 -7.83 -31.00 9.41
C THR A 163 -7.73 -29.48 9.57
N HIS A 164 -8.28 -28.72 8.63
CA HIS A 164 -8.24 -27.24 8.61
C HIS A 164 -9.58 -26.58 8.99
N ARG A 165 -10.52 -27.34 9.57
CA ARG A 165 -11.84 -26.85 9.97
C ARG A 165 -11.78 -26.38 11.43
N GLY A 166 -12.49 -25.29 11.76
CA GLY A 166 -12.58 -24.77 13.13
C GLY A 166 -11.30 -24.16 13.72
N LEU A 167 -10.16 -24.22 13.02
CA LEU A 167 -8.90 -23.65 13.51
C LEU A 167 -8.92 -22.12 13.43
N GLN A 168 -9.00 -21.49 14.59
CA GLN A 168 -8.84 -20.05 14.73
C GLN A 168 -7.37 -19.67 14.89
N THR A 169 -7.10 -18.36 14.92
CA THR A 169 -5.77 -17.85 15.24
C THR A 169 -5.49 -18.07 16.71
N VAL A 170 -4.38 -18.73 17.03
CA VAL A 170 -4.00 -19.07 18.40
C VAL A 170 -2.67 -18.40 18.70
N ASN A 171 -2.58 -17.73 19.86
CA ASN A 171 -1.30 -17.28 20.39
C ASN A 171 -0.62 -18.49 21.01
N VAL A 172 0.64 -18.73 20.65
CA VAL A 172 1.42 -19.80 21.26
C VAL A 172 2.45 -19.15 22.15
N ASP A 173 2.51 -19.61 23.39
CA ASP A 173 3.56 -19.20 24.31
C ASP A 173 4.75 -20.16 24.12
N GLU A 174 5.92 -19.61 23.82
CA GLU A 174 7.17 -20.36 23.88
C GLU A 174 7.54 -20.48 25.37
N ASN A 175 7.18 -21.60 26.00
CA ASN A 175 7.63 -21.97 27.35
C ASN A 175 8.97 -22.71 27.29
#